data_AF-A0A4V6E4S4-F1
#
_entry.id   AF-A0A4V6E4S4-F1
#
_cell.length_a   1.000
_cell.length_b   1.000
_cell.length_c   1.000
_cell.angle_alpha   90.00
_cell.angle_beta   90.00
_cell.angle_gamma   90.00
#
_symmetry.space_group_name_H-M   'P 1'
#
loop_
_entity.id
_entity.type
_entity.pdbx_description
1 polymer ?
#
loop_
_entity_poly.entity_id
_entity_poly.type
_entity_poly.pdbx_seq_one_letter_code
_entity_poly.pdbx_strand_id
1 'polypeptide(L)'
;MTPIRAAVPTTEEARALLVGLRRAVDGERDAIAADLADDEPDAALLDLVAAPFASVADVDERLAKTESYLRERGDRRAVFLTVYSRMTATVRTAIDDGAFVDPEWTAAYLVAFAERYRRALVAFERRAFGSLPRPWLLAFAAAARGETLVAQDALLGINAHIAYDLTYALGDVGIDPDRGAKLEDHDRINAVLARLVQTAQDALVDAYGALGIAGIDAAFDPLDDRLALLGLTATREFAWRNAVLRADLPARLAERYVDWRTETVATGAAAVVLAPEFDAEAGRRLRDAETEGDAAGAFREAFGRLT
;
A
#
# COMPACT_ATOMS: atom_id res chain seq x y z
N MET A 1 -30.74 -22.50 22.46
CA MET A 1 -29.71 -22.05 21.51
C MET A 1 -29.63 -20.55 21.61
N THR A 2 -28.61 -20.03 22.29
CA THR A 2 -28.37 -18.60 22.46
C THR A 2 -27.75 -18.07 21.16
N PRO A 3 -28.24 -16.99 20.54
CA PRO A 3 -27.65 -16.50 19.30
C PRO A 3 -26.28 -15.92 19.62
N ILE A 4 -25.25 -16.39 18.91
CA ILE A 4 -23.93 -15.74 18.86
C ILE A 4 -24.15 -14.39 18.19
N ARG A 5 -24.34 -13.34 18.97
CA ARG A 5 -24.20 -11.97 18.50
C ARG A 5 -22.73 -11.78 18.17
N ALA A 6 -22.42 -11.36 16.94
CA ALA A 6 -21.09 -10.84 16.59
C ALA A 6 -20.74 -9.73 17.59
N ALA A 7 -19.97 -10.07 18.61
CA ALA A 7 -19.66 -9.17 19.70
C ALA A 7 -18.58 -8.22 19.22
N VAL A 8 -18.82 -6.92 19.40
CA VAL A 8 -17.75 -5.92 19.36
C VAL A 8 -16.66 -6.41 20.33
N PRO A 9 -15.41 -6.57 19.88
CA PRO A 9 -14.35 -7.14 20.70
C PRO A 9 -14.18 -6.34 21.98
N THR A 10 -14.06 -7.05 23.11
CA THR A 10 -13.78 -6.43 24.41
C THR A 10 -12.42 -5.73 24.39
N THR A 11 -12.18 -4.81 25.33
CA THR A 11 -10.90 -4.09 25.44
C THR A 11 -9.72 -5.04 25.70
N GLU A 12 -9.96 -6.16 26.36
CA GLU A 12 -8.96 -7.20 26.59
C GLU A 12 -8.69 -8.02 25.32
N GLU A 13 -9.71 -8.41 24.56
CA GLU A 13 -9.56 -9.09 23.27
C GLU A 13 -8.86 -8.21 22.24
N ALA A 14 -9.23 -6.93 22.15
CA ALA A 14 -8.57 -5.97 21.28
C ALA A 14 -7.09 -5.77 21.67
N ARG A 15 -6.79 -5.71 22.97
CA ARG A 15 -5.40 -5.64 23.46
C ARG A 15 -4.62 -6.93 23.16
N ALA A 16 -5.23 -8.10 23.36
CA ALA A 16 -4.60 -9.38 23.09
C ALA A 16 -4.31 -9.54 21.58
N LEU A 17 -5.25 -9.17 20.72
CA LEU A 17 -5.07 -9.13 19.27
C LEU A 17 -3.91 -8.21 18.87
N LEU A 18 -3.86 -7.00 19.44
CA LEU A 18 -2.77 -6.05 19.21
C LEU A 18 -1.40 -6.58 19.63
N VAL A 19 -1.33 -7.24 20.79
CA VAL A 19 -0.08 -7.84 21.29
C VAL A 19 0.32 -9.03 20.42
N GLY A 20 -0.64 -9.86 20.00
CA GLY A 20 -0.40 -10.96 19.06
C GLY A 20 0.14 -10.46 17.74
N LEU A 21 -0.50 -9.44 17.16
CA LEU A 21 -0.08 -8.81 15.91
C LEU A 21 1.33 -8.23 16.01
N ARG A 22 1.66 -7.53 17.11
CA ARG A 22 3.02 -7.01 17.33
C ARG A 22 4.06 -8.11 17.38
N ARG A 23 3.79 -9.20 18.12
CA ARG A 23 4.70 -10.35 18.19
C ARG A 23 4.88 -11.02 16.83
N ALA A 24 3.81 -11.15 16.05
CA ALA A 24 3.89 -11.70 14.70
C ALA A 24 4.78 -10.82 13.80
N VAL A 25 4.61 -9.49 13.86
CA VAL A 25 5.45 -8.56 13.10
C VAL A 25 6.90 -8.53 13.58
N ASP A 26 7.14 -8.60 14.88
CA ASP A 26 8.50 -8.66 15.43
C ASP A 26 9.18 -9.98 15.02
N GLY A 27 8.44 -11.10 15.02
CA GLY A 27 8.94 -12.37 14.47
C GLY A 27 9.21 -12.31 12.97
N GLU A 28 8.34 -11.64 12.21
CA GLU A 28 8.52 -11.40 10.78
C GLU A 28 9.76 -10.56 10.49
N ARG A 29 10.01 -9.53 11.31
CA ARG A 29 11.24 -8.72 11.24
C ARG A 29 12.48 -9.57 11.41
N ASP A 30 12.51 -10.41 12.44
CA ASP A 30 13.67 -11.25 12.73
C ASP A 30 13.87 -12.30 11.62
N ALA A 31 12.78 -12.85 11.09
CA ALA A 31 12.81 -13.79 9.99
C ALA A 31 13.36 -13.16 8.70
N ILE A 32 12.82 -12.01 8.27
CA ILE A 32 13.31 -11.34 7.05
C ILE A 32 14.77 -10.84 7.21
N ALA A 33 15.16 -10.46 8.43
CA ALA A 33 16.54 -10.10 8.71
C ALA A 33 17.50 -11.30 8.59
N ALA A 34 17.04 -12.50 8.97
CA ALA A 34 17.80 -13.73 8.79
C ALA A 34 17.83 -14.17 7.31
N ASP A 35 16.69 -14.12 6.61
CA ASP A 35 16.58 -14.53 5.21
C ASP A 35 17.52 -13.73 4.31
N LEU A 36 17.66 -12.44 4.60
CA LEU A 36 18.47 -11.55 3.79
C LEU A 36 19.85 -11.26 4.42
N ALA A 37 20.27 -11.97 5.47
CA ALA A 37 21.50 -11.64 6.22
C ALA A 37 22.77 -11.62 5.35
N ASP A 38 22.82 -12.47 4.32
CA ASP A 38 23.96 -12.61 3.41
C ASP A 38 23.82 -11.78 2.13
N ASP A 39 22.67 -11.13 1.91
CA ASP A 39 22.40 -10.29 0.75
C ASP A 39 22.87 -8.86 0.97
N GLU A 40 23.80 -8.39 0.13
CA GLU A 40 24.22 -6.99 0.15
C GLU A 40 23.10 -6.07 -0.38
N PRO A 41 22.95 -4.84 0.17
CA PRO A 41 22.04 -3.84 -0.38
C PRO A 41 22.34 -3.54 -1.85
N ASP A 42 21.30 -3.48 -2.67
CA ASP A 42 21.38 -3.12 -4.07
C ASP A 42 21.76 -1.64 -4.22
N ALA A 43 23.04 -1.39 -4.50
CA ALA A 43 23.59 -0.06 -4.67
C ALA A 43 22.94 0.71 -5.83
N ALA A 44 22.59 0.04 -6.93
CA ALA A 44 21.98 0.68 -8.08
C ALA A 44 20.52 1.09 -7.80
N LEU A 45 19.78 0.26 -7.06
CA LEU A 45 18.47 0.66 -6.54
C LEU A 45 18.61 1.87 -5.60
N LEU A 46 19.55 1.81 -4.65
CA LEU A 46 19.79 2.91 -3.72
C LEU A 46 20.17 4.21 -4.43
N ASP A 47 20.96 4.17 -5.50
CA ASP A 47 21.30 5.38 -6.26
C ASP A 47 20.06 6.06 -6.87
N LEU A 48 19.05 5.30 -7.29
CA LEU A 48 17.78 5.85 -7.79
C LEU A 48 16.97 6.54 -6.69
N VAL A 49 17.02 6.03 -5.46
CA VAL A 49 16.13 6.44 -4.36
C VAL A 49 16.82 7.07 -3.16
N ALA A 50 18.14 7.28 -3.14
CA ALA A 50 18.87 7.74 -1.95
C ALA A 50 18.51 9.17 -1.55
N ALA A 51 18.42 10.08 -2.53
CA ALA A 51 18.11 11.48 -2.30
C ALA A 51 16.59 11.72 -2.15
N PRO A 52 16.15 12.69 -1.32
CA PRO A 52 14.76 13.14 -1.31
C PRO A 52 14.29 13.61 -2.70
N PHE A 53 12.98 13.59 -2.94
CA PHE A 53 12.42 14.14 -4.18
C PHE A 53 12.36 15.67 -4.15
N ALA A 54 12.67 16.30 -5.28
CA ALA A 54 12.71 17.76 -5.40
C ALA A 54 11.40 18.38 -5.91
N SER A 55 10.61 17.64 -6.67
CA SER A 55 9.36 18.12 -7.30
C SER A 55 8.49 16.96 -7.76
N VAL A 56 7.25 17.23 -8.17
CA VAL A 56 6.34 16.23 -8.76
C VAL A 56 6.95 15.59 -10.01
N ALA A 57 7.65 16.36 -10.84
CA ALA A 57 8.33 15.83 -12.02
C ALA A 57 9.49 14.88 -11.66
N ASP A 58 10.25 15.21 -10.62
CA ASP A 58 11.33 14.36 -10.11
C ASP A 58 10.79 13.06 -9.49
N VAL A 59 9.66 13.14 -8.77
CA VAL A 59 8.95 11.95 -8.28
C VAL A 59 8.58 11.04 -9.44
N ASP A 60 7.84 11.56 -10.43
CA ASP A 60 7.35 10.79 -11.56
C ASP A 60 8.49 10.08 -12.32
N GLU A 61 9.56 10.83 -12.65
CA GLU A 61 10.71 10.28 -13.36
C GLU A 61 11.43 9.18 -12.56
N ARG A 62 11.69 9.42 -11.28
CA ARG A 62 12.48 8.48 -10.46
C ARG A 62 11.68 7.27 -10.00
N LEU A 63 10.38 7.42 -9.74
CA LEU A 63 9.50 6.26 -9.50
C LEU A 63 9.41 5.38 -10.74
N ALA A 64 9.26 5.95 -11.94
CA ALA A 64 9.24 5.18 -13.18
C ALA A 64 10.56 4.43 -13.43
N LYS A 65 11.71 5.08 -13.19
CA LYS A 65 13.03 4.42 -13.30
C LYS A 65 13.19 3.29 -12.27
N THR A 66 12.74 3.53 -11.03
CA THR A 66 12.79 2.53 -9.95
C THR A 66 11.88 1.34 -10.25
N GLU A 67 10.67 1.60 -10.77
CA GLU A 67 9.73 0.58 -11.23
C GLU A 67 10.37 -0.31 -12.27
N SER A 68 10.90 0.29 -13.34
CA SER A 68 11.45 -0.47 -14.45
C SER A 68 12.68 -1.27 -14.03
N TYR A 69 13.53 -0.68 -13.17
CA TYR A 69 14.69 -1.37 -12.60
C TYR A 69 14.31 -2.65 -11.82
N LEU A 70 13.30 -2.56 -10.95
CA LEU A 70 12.81 -3.68 -10.15
C LEU A 70 12.09 -4.72 -11.03
N ARG A 71 11.25 -4.27 -11.96
CA ARG A 71 10.49 -5.14 -12.88
C ARG A 71 11.40 -5.96 -13.77
N GLU A 72 12.46 -5.36 -14.33
CA GLU A 72 13.46 -6.06 -15.16
C GLU A 72 14.19 -7.17 -14.40
N ARG A 73 14.22 -7.11 -13.07
CA ARG A 73 14.83 -8.11 -12.18
C ARG A 73 13.83 -9.14 -11.65
N GLY A 74 12.55 -9.03 -12.03
CA GLY A 74 11.49 -9.87 -11.48
C GLY A 74 11.22 -9.61 -9.99
N ASP A 75 11.62 -8.44 -9.47
CA ASP A 75 11.41 -8.08 -8.07
C ASP A 75 9.95 -7.68 -7.84
N ARG A 76 9.25 -8.40 -6.96
CA ARG A 76 7.83 -8.21 -6.71
C ARG A 76 7.50 -6.91 -5.97
N ARG A 77 8.50 -6.21 -5.42
CA ARG A 77 8.33 -4.83 -4.94
C ARG A 77 7.91 -3.88 -6.08
N ALA A 78 8.19 -4.25 -7.34
CA ALA A 78 7.71 -3.52 -8.52
C ALA A 78 6.18 -3.55 -8.67
N VAL A 79 5.46 -4.52 -8.10
CA VAL A 79 4.02 -4.71 -8.34
C VAL A 79 3.21 -3.49 -7.87
N PHE A 80 3.37 -3.14 -6.59
CA PHE A 80 2.76 -1.92 -6.06
C PHE A 80 3.31 -0.67 -6.77
N LEU A 81 4.62 -0.62 -7.01
CA LEU A 81 5.27 0.54 -7.60
C LEU A 81 4.78 0.83 -9.03
N THR A 82 4.41 -0.20 -9.79
CA THR A 82 3.79 -0.08 -11.12
C THR A 82 2.48 0.69 -11.05
N VAL A 83 1.60 0.31 -10.13
CA VAL A 83 0.32 1.00 -9.90
C VAL A 83 0.58 2.42 -9.43
N TYR A 84 1.48 2.58 -8.46
CA TYR A 84 1.76 3.87 -7.84
C TYR A 84 2.37 4.88 -8.82
N SER A 85 3.33 4.45 -9.66
CA SER A 85 3.96 5.31 -10.67
C SER A 85 2.93 5.84 -11.67
N ARG A 86 2.00 4.99 -12.14
CA ARG A 86 0.95 5.40 -13.07
C ARG A 86 -0.07 6.35 -12.44
N MET A 87 -0.48 6.07 -11.20
CA MET A 87 -1.34 6.98 -10.45
C MET A 87 -0.67 8.35 -10.26
N THR A 88 0.62 8.35 -9.94
CA THR A 88 1.42 9.57 -9.76
C THR A 88 1.51 10.39 -11.04
N ALA A 89 1.82 9.75 -12.17
CA ALA A 89 1.87 10.39 -13.48
C ALA A 89 0.53 11.04 -13.84
N THR A 90 -0.58 10.38 -13.54
CA THR A 90 -1.92 10.92 -13.86
C THR A 90 -2.30 12.10 -12.98
N VAL A 91 -1.99 12.05 -11.68
CA VAL A 91 -2.22 13.19 -10.78
C VAL A 91 -1.33 14.37 -11.19
N ARG A 92 -0.09 14.13 -11.60
CA ARG A 92 0.79 15.15 -12.18
C ARG A 92 0.13 15.83 -13.37
N THR A 93 -0.35 15.08 -14.36
CA THR A 93 -1.05 15.64 -15.52
C THR A 93 -2.26 16.49 -15.08
N ALA A 94 -3.03 16.02 -14.11
CA ALA A 94 -4.16 16.79 -13.59
C ALA A 94 -3.73 18.11 -12.88
N ILE A 95 -2.56 18.14 -12.25
CA ILE A 95 -1.97 19.38 -11.70
C ILE A 95 -1.62 20.32 -12.85
N ASP A 96 -0.93 19.82 -13.88
CA ASP A 96 -0.52 20.60 -15.05
C ASP A 96 -1.73 21.15 -15.83
N ASP A 97 -2.84 20.43 -15.85
CA ASP A 97 -4.11 20.83 -16.47
C ASP A 97 -4.94 21.80 -15.61
N GLY A 98 -4.47 22.17 -14.41
CA GLY A 98 -5.16 23.10 -13.51
C GLY A 98 -6.43 22.53 -12.87
N ALA A 99 -6.48 21.21 -12.64
CA ALA A 99 -7.66 20.54 -12.07
C ALA A 99 -7.87 20.82 -10.57
N PHE A 100 -6.90 21.43 -9.88
CA PHE A 100 -6.91 21.63 -8.43
C PHE A 100 -7.13 23.10 -8.04
N VAL A 101 -7.75 23.32 -6.89
CA VAL A 101 -7.98 24.64 -6.30
C VAL A 101 -6.67 25.25 -5.83
N ASP A 102 -5.84 24.45 -5.14
CA ASP A 102 -4.50 24.76 -4.67
C ASP A 102 -3.49 23.76 -5.29
N PRO A 103 -3.01 24.02 -6.51
CA PRO A 103 -2.07 23.14 -7.19
C PRO A 103 -0.70 23.08 -6.48
N GLU A 104 -0.31 24.14 -5.77
CA GLU A 104 0.96 24.16 -5.02
C GLU A 104 0.89 23.23 -3.81
N TRP A 105 -0.21 23.28 -3.05
CA TRP A 105 -0.45 22.34 -1.95
C TRP A 105 -0.57 20.90 -2.46
N THR A 106 -1.27 20.69 -3.57
CA THR A 106 -1.42 19.36 -4.18
C THR A 106 -0.06 18.79 -4.63
N ALA A 107 0.81 19.62 -5.20
CA ALA A 107 2.16 19.23 -5.56
C ALA A 107 3.02 18.88 -4.33
N ALA A 108 2.97 19.72 -3.29
CA ALA A 108 3.68 19.45 -2.04
C ALA A 108 3.20 18.16 -1.37
N TYR A 109 1.89 17.94 -1.35
CA TYR A 109 1.26 16.70 -0.88
C TYR A 109 1.79 15.50 -1.64
N LEU A 110 1.76 15.51 -2.98
CA LEU A 110 2.25 14.38 -3.79
C LEU A 110 3.74 14.08 -3.50
N VAL A 111 4.58 15.10 -3.41
CA VAL A 111 6.01 14.94 -3.08
C VAL A 111 6.22 14.37 -1.69
N ALA A 112 5.53 14.90 -0.67
CA ALA A 112 5.61 14.40 0.70
C ALA A 112 5.12 12.94 0.80
N PHE A 113 4.10 12.58 0.02
CA PHE A 113 3.58 11.23 -0.03
C PHE A 113 4.58 10.25 -0.65
N ALA A 114 5.20 10.64 -1.77
CA ALA A 114 6.26 9.85 -2.41
C ALA A 114 7.50 9.69 -1.52
N GLU A 115 7.87 10.74 -0.79
CA GLU A 115 9.01 10.71 0.12
C GLU A 115 8.83 9.67 1.24
N ARG A 116 7.59 9.42 1.69
CA ARG A 116 7.29 8.38 2.68
C ARG A 116 7.56 6.98 2.13
N TYR A 117 7.08 6.67 0.92
CA TYR A 117 7.39 5.42 0.23
C TYR A 117 8.90 5.25 0.00
N ARG A 118 9.57 6.29 -0.51
CA ARG A 118 11.02 6.28 -0.75
C ARG A 118 11.81 5.94 0.51
N ARG A 119 11.47 6.57 1.64
CA ARG A 119 12.12 6.29 2.94
C ARG A 119 11.90 4.84 3.37
N ALA A 120 10.70 4.30 3.18
CA ALA A 120 10.41 2.90 3.47
C ALA A 120 11.26 1.98 2.58
N LEU A 121 11.29 2.20 1.27
CA LEU A 121 12.08 1.40 0.34
C LEU A 121 13.58 1.45 0.67
N VAL A 122 14.14 2.64 0.93
CA VAL A 122 15.54 2.80 1.34
C VAL A 122 15.83 2.10 2.66
N ALA A 123 14.93 2.19 3.64
CA ALA A 123 15.09 1.53 4.92
C ALA A 123 15.06 0.00 4.79
N PHE A 124 14.18 -0.52 3.92
CA PHE A 124 14.15 -1.95 3.60
C PHE A 124 15.44 -2.39 2.91
N GLU A 125 15.88 -1.69 1.86
CA GLU A 125 17.06 -2.05 1.08
C GLU A 125 18.33 -2.03 1.95
N ARG A 126 18.46 -1.04 2.85
CA ARG A 126 19.57 -0.94 3.81
C ARG A 126 19.45 -1.86 5.03
N ARG A 127 18.42 -2.72 5.07
CA ARG A 127 18.16 -3.66 6.17
C ARG A 127 17.95 -2.96 7.52
N ALA A 128 17.51 -1.71 7.49
CA ALA A 128 17.19 -0.90 8.65
C ALA A 128 15.76 -1.19 9.14
N PHE A 129 15.42 -2.48 9.33
CA PHE A 129 14.05 -2.94 9.61
C PHE A 129 13.44 -2.38 10.91
N GLY A 130 14.27 -1.93 11.85
CA GLY A 130 13.82 -1.23 13.05
C GLY A 130 13.23 0.17 12.78
N SER A 131 13.59 0.78 11.65
CA SER A 131 13.09 2.10 11.21
C SER A 131 11.90 2.02 10.24
N LEU A 132 11.59 0.82 9.76
CA LEU A 132 10.49 0.57 8.84
C LEU A 132 9.15 0.58 9.57
N PRO A 133 8.14 1.29 9.03
CA PRO A 133 6.77 1.10 9.44
C PRO A 133 6.36 -0.37 9.31
N ARG A 134 5.68 -0.90 10.33
CA ARG A 134 5.18 -2.27 10.35
C ARG A 134 4.42 -2.70 9.08
N PRO A 135 3.46 -1.91 8.53
CA PRO A 135 2.77 -2.32 7.30
C PRO A 135 3.71 -2.41 6.08
N TRP A 136 4.73 -1.55 5.99
CA TRP A 136 5.75 -1.63 4.93
C TRP A 136 6.68 -2.81 5.11
N LEU A 137 7.06 -3.14 6.35
CA LEU A 137 7.83 -4.34 6.65
C LEU A 137 7.12 -5.60 6.14
N LEU A 138 5.83 -5.75 6.45
CA LEU A 138 5.02 -6.87 5.98
C LEU A 138 4.92 -6.91 4.45
N ALA A 139 4.66 -5.78 3.82
CA ALA A 139 4.54 -5.69 2.37
C ALA A 139 5.85 -6.07 1.65
N PHE A 140 6.99 -5.53 2.09
CA PHE A 140 8.27 -5.80 1.45
C PHE A 140 8.81 -7.20 1.78
N ALA A 141 8.60 -7.72 2.99
CA ALA A 141 8.99 -9.09 3.34
C ALA A 141 8.23 -10.11 2.47
N ALA A 142 6.91 -9.94 2.32
CA ALA A 142 6.10 -10.78 1.46
C ALA A 142 6.56 -10.73 -0.01
N ALA A 143 6.80 -9.53 -0.53
CA ALA A 143 7.30 -9.34 -1.89
C ALA A 143 8.70 -9.97 -2.09
N ALA A 144 9.61 -9.82 -1.13
CA ALA A 144 10.96 -10.37 -1.20
C ALA A 144 11.00 -11.90 -1.19
N ARG A 145 10.09 -12.56 -0.45
CA ARG A 145 9.97 -14.03 -0.46
C ARG A 145 9.21 -14.57 -1.66
N GLY A 146 8.36 -13.75 -2.29
CA GLY A 146 7.55 -14.14 -3.44
C GLY A 146 6.53 -15.24 -3.15
N GLU A 147 6.12 -15.37 -1.88
CA GLU A 147 5.17 -16.40 -1.42
C GLU A 147 3.70 -16.00 -1.63
N THR A 148 3.45 -14.73 -1.94
CA THR A 148 2.12 -14.10 -2.14
C THR A 148 1.67 -14.13 -3.60
N LEU A 149 0.38 -13.89 -3.82
CA LEU A 149 -0.19 -13.57 -5.14
C LEU A 149 0.15 -12.13 -5.54
N VAL A 150 0.15 -11.84 -6.85
CA VAL A 150 0.46 -10.48 -7.35
C VAL A 150 -0.56 -9.47 -6.80
N ALA A 151 -1.84 -9.88 -6.73
CA ALA A 151 -2.90 -9.07 -6.13
C ALA A 151 -2.64 -8.78 -4.63
N GLN A 152 -2.09 -9.73 -3.88
CA GLN A 152 -1.75 -9.52 -2.46
C GLN A 152 -0.61 -8.50 -2.31
N ASP A 153 0.42 -8.55 -3.15
CA ASP A 153 1.51 -7.56 -3.11
C ASP A 153 1.02 -6.14 -3.42
N ALA A 154 0.16 -6.02 -4.43
CA ALA A 154 -0.48 -4.75 -4.77
C ALA A 154 -1.30 -4.21 -3.58
N LEU A 155 -2.16 -5.05 -2.97
CA LEU A 155 -3.00 -4.67 -1.84
C LEU A 155 -2.19 -4.31 -0.59
N LEU A 156 -1.11 -5.04 -0.30
CA LEU A 156 -0.20 -4.75 0.81
C LEU A 156 0.47 -3.39 0.65
N GLY A 157 0.99 -3.09 -0.54
CA GLY A 157 1.58 -1.80 -0.86
C GLY A 157 0.56 -0.65 -0.83
N ILE A 158 -0.63 -0.84 -1.42
CA ILE A 158 -1.73 0.14 -1.36
C ILE A 158 -2.13 0.42 0.08
N ASN A 159 -2.27 -0.62 0.91
CA ASN A 159 -2.61 -0.46 2.32
C ASN A 159 -1.51 0.30 3.08
N ALA A 160 -0.24 -0.07 2.92
CA ALA A 160 0.86 0.61 3.59
C ALA A 160 0.96 2.08 3.14
N HIS A 161 0.86 2.34 1.84
CA HIS A 161 0.95 3.70 1.32
C HIS A 161 -0.26 4.55 1.74
N ILE A 162 -1.49 4.08 1.51
CA ILE A 162 -2.67 4.92 1.72
C ILE A 162 -3.12 4.98 3.17
N ALA A 163 -3.11 3.86 3.91
CA ALA A 163 -3.55 3.88 5.30
C ALA A 163 -2.49 4.52 6.21
N TYR A 164 -1.22 4.19 5.99
CA TYR A 164 -0.11 4.65 6.83
C TYR A 164 0.54 5.93 6.31
N ASP A 165 1.20 5.91 5.14
CA ASP A 165 2.00 7.06 4.69
C ASP A 165 1.17 8.33 4.51
N LEU A 166 -0.04 8.21 3.95
CA LEU A 166 -0.89 9.37 3.65
C LEU A 166 -1.31 10.14 4.90
N THR A 167 -1.57 9.42 6.00
CA THR A 167 -1.89 10.02 7.31
C THR A 167 -0.80 11.01 7.72
N TYR A 168 0.46 10.63 7.50
CA TYR A 168 1.60 11.43 7.90
C TYR A 168 2.00 12.47 6.86
N ALA A 169 1.88 12.15 5.58
CA ALA A 169 2.15 13.09 4.48
C ALA A 169 1.23 14.33 4.57
N LEU A 170 -0.06 14.14 4.84
CA LEU A 170 -1.01 15.24 5.05
C LEU A 170 -0.65 16.10 6.27
N GLY A 171 -0.11 15.47 7.32
CA GLY A 171 0.39 16.17 8.49
C GLY A 171 1.66 16.99 8.20
N ASP A 172 2.56 16.46 7.37
CA ASP A 172 3.82 17.14 6.99
C ASP A 172 3.57 18.39 6.15
N VAL A 173 2.62 18.33 5.20
CA VAL A 173 2.30 19.47 4.32
C VAL A 173 1.30 20.45 4.94
N GLY A 174 0.60 20.03 5.99
CA GLY A 174 -0.37 20.85 6.70
C GLY A 174 -1.70 20.99 5.96
N ILE A 175 -2.78 20.70 6.67
CA ILE A 175 -4.16 20.83 6.17
C ILE A 175 -4.81 22.18 6.50
N ASP A 176 -4.08 23.08 7.18
CA ASP A 176 -4.52 24.43 7.52
C ASP A 176 -3.48 25.47 7.06
N PRO A 177 -3.88 26.74 6.84
CA PRO A 177 -5.27 27.22 6.70
C PRO A 177 -5.97 26.58 5.47
N ASP A 178 -7.22 26.98 5.24
CA ASP A 178 -8.00 26.60 4.05
C ASP A 178 -8.30 25.11 3.89
N ARG A 179 -8.50 24.43 5.02
CA ARG A 179 -8.83 23.01 5.11
C ARG A 179 -9.95 22.55 4.18
N GLY A 180 -10.95 23.40 3.93
CA GLY A 180 -12.03 23.09 2.99
C GLY A 180 -11.57 22.97 1.54
N ALA A 181 -10.70 23.88 1.08
CA ALA A 181 -10.11 23.82 -0.27
C ALA A 181 -9.15 22.63 -0.40
N LYS A 182 -8.35 22.36 0.63
CA LYS A 182 -7.43 21.21 0.66
C LYS A 182 -8.16 19.86 0.71
N LEU A 183 -9.32 19.79 1.40
CA LEU A 183 -10.18 18.61 1.37
C LEU A 183 -10.76 18.39 -0.04
N GLU A 184 -11.25 19.47 -0.67
CA GLU A 184 -11.74 19.42 -2.04
C GLU A 184 -10.65 18.89 -3.00
N ASP A 185 -9.41 19.36 -2.91
CA ASP A 185 -8.31 18.84 -3.73
C ASP A 185 -7.94 17.39 -3.41
N HIS A 186 -7.94 17.01 -2.12
CA HIS A 186 -7.76 15.61 -1.70
C HIS A 186 -8.83 14.68 -2.29
N ASP A 187 -10.07 15.16 -2.39
CA ASP A 187 -11.20 14.45 -2.99
C ASP A 187 -11.16 14.46 -4.52
N ARG A 188 -10.64 15.52 -5.14
CA ARG A 188 -10.37 15.53 -6.58
C ARG A 188 -9.34 14.49 -6.98
N ILE A 189 -8.34 14.23 -6.15
CA ILE A 189 -7.44 13.09 -6.36
C ILE A 189 -8.23 11.78 -6.33
N ASN A 190 -9.19 11.57 -5.42
CA ASN A 190 -10.05 10.37 -5.45
C ASN A 190 -10.75 10.22 -6.80
N ALA A 191 -11.28 11.32 -7.34
CA ALA A 191 -11.95 11.32 -8.64
C ALA A 191 -10.99 11.02 -9.80
N VAL A 192 -9.74 11.51 -9.74
CA VAL A 192 -8.68 11.16 -10.70
C VAL A 192 -8.36 9.67 -10.61
N LEU A 193 -8.19 9.13 -9.40
CA LEU A 193 -7.89 7.73 -9.17
C LEU A 193 -9.05 6.80 -9.55
N ALA A 194 -10.31 7.23 -9.35
CA ALA A 194 -11.50 6.49 -9.77
C ALA A 194 -11.53 6.21 -11.27
N ARG A 195 -11.02 7.15 -12.08
CA ARG A 195 -10.91 6.98 -13.54
C ARG A 195 -9.77 6.05 -13.94
N LEU A 196 -8.86 5.74 -13.03
CA LEU A 196 -7.68 4.90 -13.25
C LEU A 196 -7.82 3.48 -12.71
N VAL A 197 -8.87 3.13 -11.96
CA VAL A 197 -9.01 1.75 -11.46
C VAL A 197 -8.95 0.75 -12.62
N GLN A 198 -9.54 1.10 -13.77
CA GLN A 198 -9.40 0.35 -15.03
C GLN A 198 -7.95 0.40 -15.56
N THR A 199 -7.32 1.57 -15.62
CA THR A 199 -5.94 1.73 -16.11
C THR A 199 -4.87 1.05 -15.22
N ALA A 200 -5.11 0.91 -13.91
CA ALA A 200 -4.24 0.23 -12.98
C ALA A 200 -4.34 -1.30 -13.12
N GLN A 201 -5.49 -1.81 -13.54
CA GLN A 201 -5.64 -3.21 -13.95
C GLN A 201 -4.94 -3.44 -15.27
N ASP A 202 -5.26 -2.64 -16.30
CA ASP A 202 -4.57 -2.67 -17.60
C ASP A 202 -3.05 -2.57 -17.40
N ALA A 203 -2.60 -1.80 -16.42
CA ALA A 203 -1.21 -1.69 -16.06
C ALA A 203 -0.54 -2.97 -15.59
N LEU A 204 -1.19 -3.61 -14.62
CA LEU A 204 -0.68 -4.84 -14.05
C LEU A 204 -0.77 -5.95 -15.11
N VAL A 205 -1.84 -5.97 -15.91
CA VAL A 205 -2.05 -6.92 -17.01
C VAL A 205 -0.99 -6.72 -18.10
N ASP A 206 -0.76 -5.50 -18.56
CA ASP A 206 0.26 -5.21 -19.58
C ASP A 206 1.67 -5.50 -19.08
N ALA A 207 1.97 -5.12 -17.84
CA ALA A 207 3.32 -5.23 -17.28
C ALA A 207 3.70 -6.67 -16.91
N TYR A 208 2.75 -7.47 -16.42
CA TYR A 208 3.01 -8.81 -15.90
C TYR A 208 2.38 -9.94 -16.74
N GLY A 209 1.36 -9.65 -17.55
CA GLY A 209 0.82 -10.58 -18.54
C GLY A 209 1.83 -10.92 -19.64
N ALA A 210 2.71 -9.98 -20.00
CA ALA A 210 3.82 -10.22 -20.94
C ALA A 210 4.95 -11.11 -20.37
N LEU A 211 5.04 -11.23 -19.04
CA LEU A 211 5.99 -12.10 -18.33
C LEU A 211 5.47 -13.55 -18.16
N GLY A 212 4.31 -13.87 -18.73
CA GLY A 212 3.66 -15.18 -18.57
C GLY A 212 2.89 -15.33 -17.26
N ILE A 213 2.74 -14.25 -16.48
CA ILE A 213 1.89 -14.25 -15.27
C ILE A 213 0.45 -13.98 -15.73
N ALA A 214 -0.19 -15.02 -16.24
CA ALA A 214 -1.54 -14.97 -16.78
C ALA A 214 -2.58 -15.19 -15.66
N GLY A 215 -3.59 -14.32 -15.57
CA GLY A 215 -4.66 -14.42 -14.55
C GLY A 215 -4.95 -13.13 -13.77
N ILE A 216 -4.17 -12.06 -14.00
CA ILE A 216 -4.41 -10.73 -13.41
C ILE A 216 -5.79 -10.19 -13.83
N ASP A 217 -6.16 -10.30 -15.11
CA ASP A 217 -7.43 -9.78 -15.64
C ASP A 217 -8.67 -10.21 -14.85
N ALA A 218 -8.69 -11.45 -14.38
CA ALA A 218 -9.87 -11.99 -13.75
C ALA A 218 -9.81 -11.93 -12.20
N ALA A 219 -8.64 -11.67 -11.62
CA ALA A 219 -8.48 -11.37 -10.18
C ALA A 219 -9.01 -9.96 -9.83
N PHE A 220 -9.28 -9.15 -10.85
CA PHE A 220 -9.79 -7.78 -10.77
C PHE A 220 -11.13 -7.60 -11.50
N ASP A 221 -12.09 -8.53 -11.31
CA ASP A 221 -13.41 -8.57 -11.96
C ASP A 221 -14.23 -7.27 -11.75
N PRO A 222 -15.12 -6.82 -12.67
CA PRO A 222 -15.77 -5.49 -12.60
C PRO A 222 -16.70 -5.23 -11.40
N LEU A 223 -17.10 -6.27 -10.65
CA LEU A 223 -17.82 -6.12 -9.38
C LEU A 223 -16.87 -5.76 -8.23
N ASP A 224 -15.59 -6.13 -8.34
CA ASP A 224 -14.52 -5.74 -7.43
C ASP A 224 -14.06 -4.29 -7.65
N ASP A 225 -14.19 -3.71 -8.85
CA ASP A 225 -13.79 -2.32 -9.14
C ASP A 225 -14.44 -1.29 -8.20
N ARG A 226 -15.74 -1.48 -7.94
CA ARG A 226 -16.50 -0.60 -7.06
C ARG A 226 -16.10 -0.81 -5.61
N LEU A 227 -15.84 -2.05 -5.20
CA LEU A 227 -15.39 -2.36 -3.83
C LEU A 227 -13.96 -1.88 -3.58
N ALA A 228 -13.07 -2.03 -4.56
CA ALA A 228 -11.71 -1.51 -4.55
C ALA A 228 -11.71 0.02 -4.51
N LEU A 229 -12.54 0.69 -5.31
CA LEU A 229 -12.69 2.15 -5.28
C LEU A 229 -13.32 2.66 -3.98
N LEU A 230 -14.32 1.95 -3.45
CA LEU A 230 -14.92 2.25 -2.15
C LEU A 230 -13.91 2.08 -1.02
N GLY A 231 -13.12 1.00 -1.05
CA GLY A 231 -12.04 0.74 -0.10
C GLY A 231 -10.92 1.77 -0.17
N LEU A 232 -10.54 2.18 -1.39
CA LEU A 232 -9.59 3.26 -1.64
C LEU A 232 -10.08 4.59 -1.04
N THR A 233 -11.32 4.96 -1.35
CA THR A 233 -11.94 6.20 -0.85
C THR A 233 -12.06 6.19 0.67
N ALA A 234 -12.52 5.08 1.26
CA ALA A 234 -12.64 4.93 2.71
C ALA A 234 -11.28 5.01 3.42
N THR A 235 -10.23 4.41 2.85
CA THR A 235 -8.86 4.48 3.40
C THR A 235 -8.29 5.89 3.29
N ARG A 236 -8.53 6.60 2.19
CA ARG A 236 -8.12 8.01 2.03
C ARG A 236 -8.88 8.94 2.96
N GLU A 237 -10.15 8.68 3.22
CA GLU A 237 -10.94 9.39 4.23
C GLU A 237 -10.43 9.10 5.66
N PHE A 238 -10.05 7.85 5.94
CA PHE A 238 -9.40 7.48 7.20
C PHE A 238 -8.12 8.29 7.45
N ALA A 239 -7.26 8.42 6.43
CA ALA A 239 -6.03 9.19 6.51
C ALA A 239 -6.30 10.69 6.70
N TRP A 240 -7.26 11.24 5.97
CA TRP A 240 -7.69 12.64 6.15
C TRP A 240 -8.18 12.90 7.57
N ARG A 241 -9.05 12.03 8.11
CA ARG A 241 -9.53 12.14 9.50
C ARG A 241 -8.39 12.09 10.50
N ASN A 242 -7.37 11.26 10.27
CA ASN A 242 -6.19 11.26 11.13
C ASN A 242 -5.39 12.57 11.04
N ALA A 243 -5.22 13.13 9.85
CA ALA A 243 -4.57 14.43 9.69
C ALA A 243 -5.34 15.54 10.44
N VAL A 244 -6.67 15.53 10.37
CA VAL A 244 -7.54 16.42 11.16
C VAL A 244 -7.33 16.24 12.65
N LEU A 245 -7.31 14.99 13.15
CA LEU A 245 -7.04 14.72 14.56
C LEU A 245 -5.65 15.23 14.99
N ARG A 246 -4.63 15.12 14.12
CA ARG A 246 -3.28 15.66 14.38
C ARG A 246 -3.24 17.19 14.40
N ALA A 247 -4.07 17.86 13.59
CA ALA A 247 -4.17 19.31 13.55
C ALA A 247 -4.95 19.89 14.75
N ASP A 248 -6.04 19.22 15.15
CA ASP A 248 -7.00 19.78 16.12
C ASP A 248 -6.70 19.41 17.58
N LEU A 249 -6.00 18.30 17.83
CA LEU A 249 -5.70 17.84 19.19
C LEU A 249 -4.31 18.30 19.67
N PRO A 250 -4.09 18.41 20.99
CA PRO A 250 -2.76 18.66 21.54
C PRO A 250 -1.75 17.63 21.03
N ALA A 251 -0.61 18.08 20.50
CA ALA A 251 0.36 17.26 19.77
C ALA A 251 0.64 15.91 20.44
N ARG A 252 0.92 15.89 21.74
CA ARG A 252 1.21 14.65 22.49
C ARG A 252 0.05 13.64 22.51
N LEU A 253 -1.19 14.11 22.55
CA LEU A 253 -2.37 13.23 22.52
C LEU A 253 -2.64 12.76 21.09
N ALA A 254 -2.54 13.68 20.14
CA ALA A 254 -2.77 13.42 18.74
C ALA A 254 -1.77 12.39 18.19
N GLU A 255 -0.46 12.60 18.42
CA GLU A 255 0.60 11.67 18.05
C GLU A 255 0.33 10.28 18.62
N ARG A 256 0.17 10.15 19.94
CA ARG A 256 -0.02 8.83 20.57
C ARG A 256 -1.27 8.10 20.05
N TYR A 257 -2.39 8.80 19.88
CA TYR A 257 -3.64 8.19 19.43
C TYR A 257 -3.59 7.85 17.95
N VAL A 258 -3.15 8.79 17.12
CA VAL A 258 -3.09 8.62 15.66
C VAL A 258 -2.03 7.60 15.28
N ASP A 259 -0.86 7.59 15.93
CA ASP A 259 0.18 6.60 15.67
C ASP A 259 -0.33 5.19 16.00
N TRP A 260 -0.93 5.02 17.20
CA TRP A 260 -1.54 3.75 17.56
C TRP A 260 -2.63 3.33 16.57
N ARG A 261 -3.56 4.24 16.23
CA ARG A 261 -4.69 3.94 15.33
C ARG A 261 -4.23 3.57 13.93
N THR A 262 -3.35 4.38 13.36
CA THR A 262 -2.81 4.23 12.00
C THR A 262 -2.01 2.96 11.88
N GLU A 263 -1.09 2.72 12.82
CA GLU A 263 -0.27 1.52 12.82
C GLU A 263 -1.10 0.26 13.04
N THR A 264 -2.08 0.30 13.95
CA THR A 264 -2.99 -0.84 14.21
C THR A 264 -3.79 -1.21 12.98
N VAL A 265 -4.45 -0.23 12.35
CA VAL A 265 -5.33 -0.47 11.20
C VAL A 265 -4.51 -0.96 10.00
N ALA A 266 -3.42 -0.26 9.66
CA ALA A 266 -2.59 -0.63 8.51
C ALA A 266 -1.92 -2.00 8.71
N THR A 267 -1.38 -2.27 9.91
CA THR A 267 -0.74 -3.57 10.19
C THR A 267 -1.77 -4.70 10.26
N GLY A 268 -2.94 -4.45 10.85
CA GLY A 268 -4.02 -5.44 10.95
C GLY A 268 -4.56 -5.81 9.57
N ALA A 269 -4.80 -4.82 8.71
CA ALA A 269 -5.20 -5.05 7.32
C ALA A 269 -4.15 -5.86 6.55
N ALA A 270 -2.85 -5.55 6.71
CA ALA A 270 -1.78 -6.33 6.09
C ALA A 270 -1.77 -7.79 6.59
N ALA A 271 -1.96 -8.02 7.88
CA ALA A 271 -2.05 -9.37 8.44
C ALA A 271 -3.27 -10.16 7.93
N VAL A 272 -4.40 -9.48 7.66
CA VAL A 272 -5.57 -10.11 7.03
C VAL A 272 -5.27 -10.48 5.58
N VAL A 273 -4.60 -9.60 4.82
CA VAL A 273 -4.20 -9.91 3.43
C VAL A 273 -3.22 -11.09 3.38
N LEU A 274 -2.35 -11.23 4.38
CA LEU A 274 -1.40 -12.33 4.53
C LEU A 274 -2.00 -13.57 5.23
N ALA A 275 -3.23 -13.49 5.75
CA ALA A 275 -3.79 -14.57 6.55
C ALA A 275 -3.98 -15.85 5.71
N PRO A 276 -3.57 -17.02 6.23
CA PRO A 276 -3.44 -18.26 5.47
C PRO A 276 -4.77 -19.02 5.30
N GLU A 277 -5.92 -18.38 5.12
CA GLU A 277 -7.16 -19.13 4.84
C GLU A 277 -7.11 -19.87 3.49
N PHE A 278 -6.07 -19.66 2.70
CA PHE A 278 -5.65 -20.55 1.62
C PHE A 278 -4.79 -21.67 2.21
N ASP A 279 -5.32 -22.90 2.25
CA ASP A 279 -4.52 -24.13 2.38
C ASP A 279 -3.21 -23.98 1.58
N ALA A 280 -2.05 -24.34 2.13
CA ALA A 280 -0.77 -24.17 1.45
C ALA A 280 -0.78 -24.83 0.05
N GLU A 281 -1.62 -25.85 -0.14
CA GLU A 281 -1.93 -26.44 -1.43
C GLU A 281 -2.83 -25.57 -2.32
N ALA A 282 -3.86 -24.91 -1.79
CA ALA A 282 -4.64 -23.91 -2.51
C ALA A 282 -3.79 -22.69 -2.90
N GLY A 283 -2.90 -22.21 -2.03
CA GLY A 283 -1.93 -21.15 -2.36
C GLY A 283 -0.95 -21.56 -3.45
N ARG A 284 -0.46 -22.82 -3.43
CA ARG A 284 0.34 -23.37 -4.54
C ARG A 284 -0.47 -23.42 -5.83
N ARG A 285 -1.69 -23.96 -5.80
CA ARG A 285 -2.58 -24.00 -6.97
C ARG A 285 -2.90 -22.62 -7.52
N LEU A 286 -3.09 -21.61 -6.67
CA LEU A 286 -3.32 -20.23 -7.09
C LEU A 286 -2.09 -19.63 -7.76
N ARG A 287 -0.88 -19.92 -7.26
CA ARG A 287 0.38 -19.49 -7.90
C ARG A 287 0.68 -20.24 -9.20
N ASP A 288 0.41 -21.54 -9.21
CA ASP A 288 0.50 -22.36 -10.42
C ASP A 288 -0.51 -21.85 -11.45
N ALA A 289 -1.73 -21.51 -11.02
CA ALA A 289 -2.75 -20.90 -11.86
C ALA A 289 -2.41 -19.45 -12.28
N GLU A 290 -1.69 -18.65 -11.49
CA GLU A 290 -1.09 -17.37 -11.92
C GLU A 290 -0.02 -17.58 -12.99
N THR A 291 0.67 -18.72 -12.97
CA THR A 291 1.66 -19.08 -13.99
C THR A 291 0.99 -19.66 -15.25
N GLU A 292 -0.21 -20.24 -15.11
CA GLU A 292 -0.95 -20.95 -16.16
C GLU A 292 -2.13 -20.17 -16.78
N GLY A 293 -2.63 -19.08 -16.17
CA GLY A 293 -3.72 -18.27 -16.73
C GLY A 293 -5.05 -18.20 -15.98
N ASP A 294 -5.23 -18.90 -14.85
CA ASP A 294 -6.54 -19.11 -14.19
C ASP A 294 -6.57 -18.67 -12.71
N ALA A 295 -5.70 -17.73 -12.31
CA ALA A 295 -5.60 -17.24 -10.94
C ALA A 295 -6.95 -16.80 -10.33
N ALA A 296 -7.79 -16.21 -11.17
CA ALA A 296 -9.08 -15.66 -10.80
C ALA A 296 -10.19 -16.67 -10.55
N GLY A 297 -10.25 -17.73 -11.37
CA GLY A 297 -11.17 -18.84 -11.16
C GLY A 297 -10.85 -19.50 -9.83
N ALA A 298 -9.56 -19.76 -9.61
CA ALA A 298 -9.06 -20.32 -8.37
C ALA A 298 -9.29 -19.39 -7.16
N PHE A 299 -9.12 -18.06 -7.30
CA PHE A 299 -9.33 -17.10 -6.22
C PHE A 299 -10.80 -17.05 -5.77
N ARG A 300 -11.74 -16.99 -6.74
CA ARG A 300 -13.19 -17.02 -6.46
C ARG A 300 -13.64 -18.35 -5.84
N GLU A 301 -13.07 -19.47 -6.27
CA GLU A 301 -13.40 -20.80 -5.71
C GLU A 301 -12.87 -20.98 -4.28
N ALA A 302 -11.75 -20.34 -3.95
CA ALA A 302 -11.20 -20.33 -2.60
C ALA A 302 -12.00 -19.42 -1.66
N PHE A 303 -12.36 -18.21 -2.12
CA PHE A 303 -13.11 -17.24 -1.31
C PHE A 303 -14.59 -17.62 -1.14
N GLY A 304 -15.23 -18.18 -2.17
CA GLY A 304 -16.64 -18.62 -2.11
C GLY A 304 -16.90 -19.83 -1.22
N ARG A 305 -15.85 -20.52 -0.74
CA ARG A 305 -15.96 -21.62 0.24
C ARG A 305 -15.98 -21.15 1.70
N LEU A 306 -15.75 -19.85 1.94
CA LEU A 306 -15.66 -19.24 3.29
C LEU A 306 -16.88 -18.38 3.66
N THR A 307 -17.86 -18.24 2.75
CA THR A 307 -19.18 -17.64 2.98
C THR A 307 -20.28 -18.68 2.95
#